data_AF-A0A847C0W2-F1
#
_entry.id   AF-A0A847C0W2-F1
#
_cell.length_a   1.000
_cell.length_b   1.000
_cell.length_c   1.000
_cell.angle_alpha   90.00
_cell.angle_beta   90.00
_cell.angle_gamma   90.00
#
_symmetry.space_group_name_H-M   'P 1'
#
loop_
_entity.id
_entity.type
_entity.pdbx_description
1 polymer ?
#
loop_
_entity_poly.entity_id
_entity_poly.type
_entity_poly.pdbx_seq_one_letter_code
_entity_poly.pdbx_strand_id
1 'polypeptide(L)'
;MAGELFDRGGGERGGDYGWVAPTYNVAERGVDAFRLIAPDFARVMGRAPCRIEYQGWNKLGPTRIWFLSADNPDAIRGYGFQGLVIDEAASVPEEVWNYVLRPTLSQTLGWAVFVSTPKGRNWFYDMYQRGLDPAEKDYASFRFP
;
A
#
# COMPACT_ATOMS: atom_id res chain seq x y z
N MET A 1 3.55 -3.15 8.53
CA MET A 1 2.93 -2.55 7.34
C MET A 1 2.85 -1.04 7.40
N ALA A 2 2.11 -0.43 8.33
CA ALA A 2 2.09 1.04 8.47
C ALA A 2 3.49 1.60 8.75
N GLY A 3 4.27 0.91 9.59
CA GLY A 3 5.68 1.24 9.82
C GLY A 3 6.56 1.17 8.56
N GLU A 4 6.26 0.30 7.59
CA GLU A 4 7.05 0.18 6.35
C GLU A 4 6.91 1.45 5.48
N LEU A 5 5.67 1.91 5.31
CA LEU A 5 5.38 3.14 4.59
C LEU A 5 5.94 4.38 5.30
N PHE A 6 5.94 4.36 6.64
CA PHE A 6 6.51 5.45 7.44
C PHE A 6 8.04 5.48 7.35
N ASP A 7 8.70 4.33 7.47
CA ASP A 7 10.15 4.23 7.43
C ASP A 7 10.71 4.57 6.06
N ARG A 8 10.22 3.92 5.00
CA ARG A 8 10.69 4.20 3.63
C ARG A 8 10.30 5.59 3.15
N GLY A 9 9.09 6.03 3.49
CA GLY A 9 8.62 7.38 3.18
C GLY A 9 9.38 8.48 3.92
N GLY A 10 9.84 8.22 5.15
CA GLY A 10 10.62 9.17 5.94
C GLY A 10 12.12 9.15 5.65
N GLY A 11 12.67 7.97 5.36
CA GLY A 11 14.09 7.70 5.37
C GLY A 11 14.73 7.40 4.02
N GLU A 12 13.96 6.89 3.06
CA GLU A 12 14.50 6.45 1.77
C GLU A 12 14.10 7.37 0.61
N ARG A 13 12.80 7.67 0.47
CA ARG A 13 12.31 8.44 -0.70
C ARG A 13 10.99 9.14 -0.40
N GLY A 14 10.98 10.47 -0.58
CA GLY A 14 9.75 11.26 -0.55
C GLY A 14 8.84 10.98 -1.76
N GLY A 15 7.56 11.35 -1.65
CA GLY A 15 6.57 11.15 -2.70
C GLY A 15 5.25 10.57 -2.19
N ASP A 16 4.47 10.01 -3.11
CA ASP A 16 3.19 9.39 -2.79
C ASP A 16 3.34 7.91 -2.46
N TYR A 17 2.68 7.49 -1.40
CA TYR A 17 2.54 6.11 -0.98
C TYR A 17 1.05 5.80 -0.78
N GLY A 18 0.65 4.54 -0.92
CA GLY A 18 -0.74 4.15 -0.79
C GLY A 18 -0.95 3.00 0.20
N TRP A 19 -1.98 3.13 1.03
CA TRP A 19 -2.65 2.02 1.71
C TRP A 19 -3.97 1.77 0.99
N VAL A 20 -4.10 0.62 0.36
CA VAL A 20 -5.29 0.25 -0.42
C VAL A 20 -5.96 -0.94 0.25
N ALA A 21 -7.27 -0.84 0.43
CA ALA A 21 -8.09 -1.94 0.96
C ALA A 21 -9.30 -2.20 0.04
N PRO A 22 -10.05 -3.31 0.20
CA PRO A 22 -11.21 -3.62 -0.63
C PRO A 22 -12.32 -2.56 -0.55
N THR A 23 -12.50 -1.95 0.63
CA THR A 23 -13.52 -0.92 0.90
C THR A 23 -12.93 0.20 1.76
N TYR A 24 -13.54 1.38 1.72
CA TYR A 24 -13.12 2.53 2.54
C TYR A 24 -13.11 2.22 4.05
N ASN A 25 -14.11 1.50 4.55
CA ASN A 25 -14.18 1.13 5.97
C ASN A 25 -13.01 0.26 6.42
N VAL A 26 -12.46 -0.57 5.52
CA VAL A 26 -11.25 -1.36 5.82
C VAL A 26 -10.02 -0.44 5.77
N ALA A 27 -9.94 0.46 4.80
CA ALA A 27 -8.83 1.41 4.68
C ALA A 27 -8.71 2.34 5.90
N GLU A 28 -9.81 2.69 6.56
CA GLU A 28 -9.82 3.48 7.81
C GLU A 28 -9.05 2.80 8.94
N ARG A 29 -9.03 1.45 9.00
CA ARG A 29 -8.22 0.72 9.99
C ARG A 29 -6.72 0.99 9.81
N GLY A 30 -6.29 1.22 8.57
CA GLY A 30 -4.93 1.65 8.26
C GLY A 30 -4.62 2.99 8.93
N VAL A 31 -5.54 3.97 8.87
CA VAL A 31 -5.37 5.28 9.52
C VAL A 31 -5.17 5.13 11.03
N ASP A 32 -5.97 4.27 11.67
CA ASP A 32 -5.85 4.01 13.10
C ASP A 32 -4.52 3.33 13.46
N ALA A 33 -4.03 2.42 12.62
CA ALA A 33 -2.70 1.84 12.77
C ALA A 33 -1.60 2.91 12.73
N PHE A 34 -1.71 3.90 11.83
CA PHE A 34 -0.78 5.02 11.77
C PHE A 34 -0.84 5.93 13.00
N ARG A 35 -2.05 6.22 13.50
CA ARG A 35 -2.23 7.01 14.73
C ARG A 35 -1.58 6.34 15.94
N LEU A 36 -1.58 5.01 15.99
CA LEU A 36 -0.97 4.26 17.08
C LEU A 36 0.57 4.31 17.05
N ILE A 37 1.17 4.15 15.86
CA ILE A 37 2.64 4.04 15.74
C ILE A 37 3.36 5.39 15.67
N ALA A 38 2.67 6.43 15.20
CA ALA A 38 3.28 7.73 14.96
C ALA A 38 2.30 8.86 15.33
N PRO A 39 1.84 8.95 16.60
CA PRO A 39 0.79 9.89 17.01
C PRO A 39 1.15 11.35 16.73
N ASP A 40 2.42 11.73 16.89
CA ASP A 40 2.90 13.10 16.64
C ASP A 40 3.03 13.45 15.15
N PHE A 41 3.01 12.43 14.26
CA PHE A 41 3.17 12.59 12.81
C PHE A 41 1.89 12.29 12.02
N ALA A 42 0.89 11.65 12.66
CA ALA A 42 -0.37 11.27 12.04
C ALA A 42 -1.33 12.45 11.91
N ARG A 43 -0.93 13.50 11.18
CA ARG A 43 -1.86 14.57 10.80
C ARG A 43 -2.71 14.08 9.63
N VAL A 44 -3.91 13.61 9.96
CA VAL A 44 -4.91 13.19 8.98
C VAL A 44 -5.47 14.41 8.25
N MET A 45 -5.44 14.37 6.92
CA MET A 45 -5.94 15.40 6.02
C MET A 45 -6.95 14.81 5.03
N GLY A 46 -7.97 15.59 4.68
CA GLY A 46 -9.04 15.14 3.78
C GLY A 46 -10.09 14.25 4.47
N ARG A 47 -11.09 13.84 3.70
CA ARG A 47 -12.14 12.90 4.15
C ARG A 47 -12.26 11.69 3.23
N ALA A 48 -12.22 11.90 1.91
CA ALA A 48 -12.20 10.84 0.90
C ALA A 48 -11.57 11.37 -0.40
N PRO A 49 -10.31 11.01 -0.73
CA PRO A 49 -9.44 10.15 0.06
C PRO A 49 -8.87 10.87 1.29
N CYS A 50 -8.71 10.11 2.36
CA CYS A 50 -7.96 10.51 3.55
C CYS A 50 -6.46 10.33 3.27
N ARG A 51 -5.61 11.22 3.81
CA ARG A 51 -4.15 11.08 3.72
C ARG A 51 -3.44 11.52 4.99
N ILE A 52 -2.21 11.05 5.16
CA ILE A 52 -1.25 11.60 6.13
C ILE A 52 -0.13 12.28 5.34
N GLU A 53 0.32 13.44 5.78
CA GLU A 53 1.36 14.22 5.12
C GLU A 53 2.42 14.66 6.14
N TYR A 54 3.69 14.41 5.82
CA TYR A 54 4.83 14.77 6.66
C TYR A 54 6.09 15.04 5.83
N GLN A 55 7.04 15.76 6.42
CA GLN A 55 8.36 15.96 5.81
C GLN A 55 9.26 14.76 6.16
N GLY A 56 9.82 14.10 5.15
CA GLY A 56 10.79 13.03 5.38
C GLY A 56 12.02 13.55 6.13
N TRP A 57 12.52 12.77 7.09
CA TRP A 57 13.64 13.14 7.95
C TRP A 57 14.98 13.15 7.20
N ASN A 58 15.06 12.47 6.05
CA ASN A 58 16.18 12.57 5.10
C ASN A 58 16.14 13.82 4.19
N LYS A 59 15.10 14.66 4.31
CA LYS A 59 14.85 15.87 3.48
C LYS A 59 14.73 15.62 1.96
N LEU A 60 14.40 14.40 1.52
CA LEU A 60 14.18 14.07 0.10
C LEU A 60 12.78 14.46 -0.42
N GLY A 61 12.18 15.52 0.14
CA GLY A 61 10.85 16.01 -0.21
C GLY A 61 9.73 15.59 0.76
N PRO A 62 8.51 16.08 0.56
CA PRO A 62 7.35 15.71 1.36
C PRO A 62 6.90 14.28 1.04
N THR A 63 6.32 13.63 2.04
CA THR A 63 5.74 12.29 1.92
C THR A 63 4.26 12.32 2.23
N ARG A 64 3.48 11.68 1.36
CA ARG A 64 2.02 11.59 1.47
C ARG A 64 1.61 10.13 1.44
N ILE A 65 0.87 9.69 2.44
CA ILE A 65 0.31 8.35 2.53
C ILE A 65 -1.18 8.44 2.32
N TRP A 66 -1.67 7.93 1.20
CA TRP A 66 -3.07 7.96 0.80
C TRP A 66 -3.79 6.69 1.25
N PHE A 67 -4.96 6.84 1.83
CA PHE A 67 -5.83 5.72 2.21
C PHE A 67 -6.96 5.61 1.18
N LEU A 68 -6.92 4.53 0.41
CA LEU A 68 -7.69 4.36 -0.81
C LEU A 68 -8.45 3.04 -0.77
N SER A 69 -9.49 2.97 -1.59
CA SER A 69 -10.38 1.83 -1.66
C SER A 69 -10.47 1.27 -3.07
N ALA A 70 -10.32 -0.04 -3.19
CA ALA A 70 -10.43 -0.77 -4.46
C ALA A 70 -11.86 -0.82 -5.01
N ASP A 71 -12.88 -0.47 -4.21
CA ASP A 71 -14.27 -0.28 -4.67
C ASP A 71 -14.45 0.97 -5.56
N ASN A 72 -13.48 1.90 -5.55
CA ASN A 72 -13.45 3.09 -6.39
C ASN A 72 -12.10 3.21 -7.12
N PRO A 73 -11.83 2.31 -8.09
CA PRO A 73 -10.54 2.28 -8.80
C PRO A 73 -10.27 3.54 -9.62
N ASP A 74 -11.30 4.22 -10.10
CA ASP A 74 -11.16 5.49 -10.83
C ASP A 74 -10.49 6.57 -10.00
N ALA A 75 -10.80 6.64 -8.71
CA ALA A 75 -10.15 7.57 -7.79
C ALA A 75 -8.66 7.28 -7.56
N ILE A 76 -8.17 6.10 -7.96
CA ILE A 76 -6.76 5.69 -7.84
C ILE A 76 -5.98 5.95 -9.15
N ARG A 77 -6.68 6.14 -10.27
CA ARG A 77 -6.02 6.43 -11.54
C ARG A 77 -5.34 7.81 -11.49
N GLY A 78 -4.12 7.89 -12.01
CA GLY A 78 -3.34 9.13 -12.09
C GLY A 78 -2.34 9.36 -10.95
N TYR A 79 -2.33 8.51 -9.92
CA TYR A 79 -1.24 8.49 -8.94
C TYR A 79 0.02 7.82 -9.53
N GLY A 80 1.18 8.28 -9.08
CA GLY A 80 2.45 7.57 -9.20
C GLY A 80 2.97 7.26 -7.80
N PHE A 81 2.87 6.00 -7.37
CA PHE A 81 3.20 5.61 -6.00
C PHE A 81 4.63 5.10 -5.90
N GLN A 82 5.37 5.52 -4.87
CA GLN A 82 6.70 5.00 -4.54
C GLN A 82 6.61 3.64 -3.83
N GLY A 83 5.48 3.37 -3.18
CA GLY A 83 5.20 2.12 -2.50
C GLY A 83 3.72 1.94 -2.21
N LEU A 84 3.25 0.70 -2.25
CA LEU A 84 1.87 0.33 -1.93
C LEU A 84 1.82 -0.74 -0.85
N VAL A 85 0.91 -0.57 0.11
CA VAL A 85 0.42 -1.65 0.96
C VAL A 85 -1.00 -1.97 0.52
N ILE A 86 -1.25 -3.23 0.20
CA ILE A 86 -2.58 -3.73 -0.15
C ILE A 86 -3.05 -4.60 0.99
N ASP A 87 -3.93 -4.05 1.82
CA ASP A 87 -4.56 -4.71 2.94
C ASP A 87 -5.78 -5.52 2.47
N GLU A 88 -6.05 -6.64 3.12
CA GLU A 88 -7.09 -7.60 2.70
C GLU A 88 -6.99 -7.98 1.20
N ALA A 89 -5.77 -8.14 0.69
CA ALA A 89 -5.48 -8.30 -0.74
C ALA A 89 -6.27 -9.43 -1.42
N ALA A 90 -6.52 -10.55 -0.74
CA ALA A 90 -7.30 -11.66 -1.30
C ALA A 90 -8.77 -11.29 -1.61
N SER A 91 -9.27 -10.16 -1.09
CA SER A 91 -10.59 -9.61 -1.35
C SER A 91 -10.58 -8.38 -2.28
N VAL A 92 -9.40 -7.89 -2.69
CA VAL A 92 -9.27 -6.89 -3.75
C VAL A 92 -9.45 -7.58 -5.12
N PRO A 93 -10.22 -7.02 -6.06
CA PRO A 93 -10.35 -7.60 -7.39
C PRO A 93 -9.00 -7.62 -8.13
N GLU A 94 -8.69 -8.72 -8.80
CA GLU A 94 -7.40 -8.91 -9.49
C GLU A 94 -7.16 -7.84 -10.56
N GLU A 95 -8.22 -7.45 -11.25
CA GLU A 95 -8.20 -6.39 -12.27
C GLU A 95 -7.78 -5.03 -11.70
N VAL A 96 -8.11 -4.75 -10.43
CA VAL A 96 -7.67 -3.51 -9.76
C VAL A 96 -6.17 -3.56 -9.51
N TRP A 97 -5.63 -4.71 -9.09
CA TRP A 97 -4.17 -4.87 -9.00
C TRP A 97 -3.50 -4.71 -10.36
N ASN A 98 -3.93 -5.47 -11.36
CA ASN A 98 -3.25 -5.57 -12.65
C ASN A 98 -3.35 -4.30 -13.50
N TYR A 99 -4.51 -3.64 -13.51
CA TYR A 99 -4.78 -2.53 -14.44
C TYR A 99 -4.86 -1.15 -13.78
N VAL A 100 -4.84 -1.08 -12.45
CA VAL A 100 -4.93 0.21 -11.73
C VAL A 100 -3.70 0.40 -10.84
N LEU A 101 -3.48 -0.48 -9.87
CA LEU A 101 -2.42 -0.31 -8.86
C LEU A 101 -1.02 -0.56 -9.42
N ARG A 102 -0.78 -1.72 -10.03
CA ARG A 102 0.54 -2.09 -10.55
C ARG A 102 1.09 -1.06 -11.56
N PRO A 103 0.28 -0.50 -12.49
CA PRO A 103 0.75 0.57 -13.38
C PRO A 103 1.28 1.82 -12.68
N THR A 104 0.72 2.21 -11.52
CA THR A 104 1.21 3.38 -10.76
C THR A 104 2.62 3.18 -10.20
N LEU A 105 3.02 1.92 -9.92
CA LEU A 105 4.35 1.56 -9.43
C LEU A 105 5.37 1.52 -10.57
N SER A 106 4.95 1.09 -11.76
CA SER A 106 5.83 1.04 -12.93
C SER A 106 6.39 2.43 -13.31
N GLN A 107 5.64 3.50 -13.03
CA GLN A 107 6.07 4.88 -13.30
C GLN A 107 7.21 5.34 -12.39
N THR A 108 7.34 4.73 -11.22
CA THR A 108 8.21 5.19 -10.13
C THR A 108 9.30 4.18 -9.78
N LEU A 109 9.22 2.98 -10.35
CA LEU A 109 9.93 1.77 -9.93
C LEU A 109 9.68 1.46 -8.45
N GLY A 110 8.44 1.64 -8.02
CA GLY A 110 8.00 1.45 -6.64
C GLY A 110 7.81 -0.02 -6.26
N TRP A 111 7.59 -0.26 -4.98
CA TRP A 111 7.38 -1.59 -4.40
C TRP A 111 5.91 -1.80 -3.97
N ALA A 112 5.54 -3.07 -3.74
CA ALA A 112 4.25 -3.42 -3.16
C ALA A 112 4.41 -4.47 -2.07
N VAL A 113 3.59 -4.38 -1.03
CA VAL A 113 3.37 -5.49 -0.09
C VAL A 113 1.89 -5.81 -0.02
N PHE A 114 1.58 -7.10 -0.10
CA PHE A 114 0.23 -7.63 -0.01
C PHE A 114 0.05 -8.31 1.33
N VAL A 115 -1.00 -7.95 2.07
CA VAL A 115 -1.36 -8.59 3.34
C VAL A 115 -2.79 -9.07 3.27
N SER A 116 -3.00 -10.34 3.60
CA SER A 116 -4.33 -10.93 3.63
C SER A 116 -4.33 -12.30 4.31
N THR A 117 -5.51 -12.81 4.64
CA THR A 117 -5.72 -14.21 4.98
C THR A 117 -6.00 -15.03 3.71
N PRO A 118 -5.53 -16.28 3.59
CA PRO A 118 -5.81 -17.13 2.43
C PRO A 118 -7.31 -17.27 2.15
N LYS A 119 -7.72 -17.10 0.89
CA LYS A 119 -9.12 -17.19 0.44
C LYS A 119 -9.23 -18.04 -0.82
N GLY A 120 -9.07 -19.35 -0.65
CA GLY A 120 -9.01 -20.28 -1.77
C GLY A 120 -7.78 -20.05 -2.66
N ARG A 121 -7.84 -20.56 -3.90
CA ARG A 121 -6.79 -20.37 -4.93
C ARG A 121 -7.18 -19.22 -5.84
N ASN A 122 -6.89 -18.00 -5.39
CA ASN A 122 -7.12 -16.77 -6.15
C ASN A 122 -5.78 -16.08 -6.48
N TRP A 123 -5.83 -14.90 -7.09
CA TRP A 123 -4.63 -14.16 -7.48
C TRP A 123 -3.66 -13.87 -6.32
N PHE A 124 -4.16 -13.68 -5.08
CA PHE A 124 -3.31 -13.52 -3.91
C PHE A 124 -2.57 -14.82 -3.56
N TYR A 125 -3.24 -15.96 -3.66
CA TYR A 125 -2.57 -17.27 -3.57
C TYR A 125 -1.49 -17.41 -4.64
N ASP A 126 -1.78 -17.01 -5.88
CA ASP A 126 -0.81 -17.10 -6.98
C ASP A 126 0.41 -16.19 -6.73
N MET A 127 0.21 -14.96 -6.26
CA MET A 127 1.30 -14.07 -5.84
C MET A 127 2.11 -14.66 -4.68
N TYR A 128 1.44 -15.30 -3.72
CA TYR A 128 2.11 -15.99 -2.63
C TYR A 128 2.96 -17.17 -3.13
N GLN A 129 2.46 -17.96 -4.09
CA GLN A 129 3.25 -19.03 -4.71
C GLN A 129 4.46 -18.48 -5.47
N ARG A 130 4.31 -17.37 -6.21
CA ARG A 130 5.42 -16.72 -6.91
C ARG A 130 6.52 -16.29 -5.94
N GLY A 131 6.18 -15.71 -4.80
CA GLY A 131 7.18 -15.34 -3.78
C GLY A 131 7.82 -16.52 -3.04
N LEU A 132 7.39 -17.76 -3.28
CA LEU A 132 8.07 -18.98 -2.81
C LEU A 132 8.98 -19.60 -3.90
N ASP A 133 8.83 -19.20 -5.16
CA ASP A 133 9.61 -19.73 -6.27
C ASP A 133 11.00 -19.06 -6.31
N PRO A 134 12.10 -19.80 -6.14
CA PRO A 134 13.46 -19.25 -6.22
C PRO A 134 13.81 -18.60 -7.57
N ALA A 135 13.06 -18.90 -8.64
CA ALA A 135 13.23 -18.26 -9.95
C ALA A 135 12.67 -16.82 -10.00
N GLU A 136 11.68 -16.49 -9.16
CA GLU A 136 10.98 -15.20 -9.13
C GLU A 136 11.64 -14.24 -8.13
N LYS A 137 12.84 -13.74 -8.47
CA LYS A 137 13.69 -12.94 -7.56
C LYS A 137 13.10 -11.61 -7.08
N ASP A 138 12.09 -11.10 -7.77
CA ASP A 138 11.42 -9.84 -7.42
C ASP A 138 10.27 -10.03 -6.41
N TYR A 139 9.96 -11.28 -6.03
CA TYR A 139 8.87 -11.63 -5.13
C TYR A 139 9.40 -12.35 -3.91
N ALA A 140 8.79 -12.08 -2.76
CA ALA A 140 9.09 -12.78 -1.52
C ALA A 140 7.80 -13.00 -0.73
N SER A 141 7.61 -14.22 -0.25
CA SER A 141 6.44 -14.62 0.54
C SER A 141 6.81 -14.93 1.98
N PHE A 142 6.00 -14.42 2.91
CA PHE A 142 6.16 -14.61 4.34
C PHE A 142 4.85 -15.09 4.94
N ARG A 143 4.92 -16.00 5.92
CA ARG A 143 3.75 -16.50 6.65
C ARG A 143 3.92 -16.23 8.13
N PHE A 144 2.92 -15.61 8.72
CA PHE A 144 2.84 -15.37 10.16
C PHE A 144 1.86 -16.37 10.81
N PRO A 145 2.10 -16.82 12.05
CA PRO A 145 1.24 -17.76 12.77
C PRO A 145 -0.18 -17.26 13.02
#